data_AF-A0A2D6JXB1-F1
#
_entry.id   AF-A0A2D6JXB1-F1
#
_cell.length_a   1.000
_cell.length_b   1.000
_cell.length_c   1.000
_cell.angle_alpha   90.00
_cell.angle_beta   90.00
_cell.angle_gamma   90.00
#
_symmetry.space_group_name_H-M   'P 1'
#
loop_
_entity.id
_entity.type
_entity.pdbx_description
1 polymer ?
#
loop_
_entity_poly.entity_id
_entity_poly.type
_entity_poly.pdbx_seq_one_letter_code
_entity_poly.pdbx_strand_id
1 'polypeptide(L)'
;MTAAMGGLLTGALFGFVLHRGGLIRYSRIMGTMLMRDLKAMKFMFTALAVAAIGYGISDLAGLDLVVPKVNPYLGWSHLVGGVIFGVGMGISGF
;
A
#
# COMPACT_ATOMS: atom_id res chain seq x y z
N MET A 1 15.97 -17.56 -9.54
CA MET A 1 15.77 -17.19 -8.11
C MET A 1 14.42 -17.71 -7.69
N THR A 2 14.31 -18.41 -6.56
CA THR A 2 13.01 -18.91 -6.08
C THR A 2 12.09 -17.74 -5.73
N ALA A 3 10.78 -17.89 -5.94
CA ALA A 3 9.79 -16.83 -5.67
C ALA A 3 9.90 -16.26 -4.24
N ALA A 4 10.30 -17.10 -3.28
CA ALA A 4 10.55 -16.70 -1.90
C ALA A 4 11.70 -15.69 -1.74
N MET A 5 12.83 -15.88 -2.44
CA MET A 5 13.96 -14.95 -2.40
C MET A 5 13.62 -13.61 -3.06
N GLY A 6 12.85 -13.65 -4.16
CA GLY A 6 12.35 -12.44 -4.82
C GLY A 6 11.45 -11.62 -3.89
N GLY A 7 10.48 -12.28 -3.23
CA GLY A 7 9.60 -11.62 -2.26
C GLY A 7 10.34 -11.02 -1.06
N LEU A 8 11.37 -11.70 -0.54
CA LEU A 8 12.22 -11.21 0.54
C LEU A 8 12.96 -9.92 0.16
N LEU A 9 13.56 -9.88 -1.04
CA LEU A 9 14.26 -8.69 -1.53
C LEU A 9 13.30 -7.53 -1.74
N THR A 10 12.17 -7.76 -2.40
CA THR A 10 11.15 -6.71 -2.62
C THR A 10 10.60 -6.19 -1.29
N GLY A 11 10.32 -7.09 -0.33
CA GLY A 11 9.86 -6.72 1.01
C GLY A 11 10.88 -5.90 1.79
N ALA A 12 12.16 -6.29 1.74
CA ALA A 12 13.25 -5.54 2.38
C ALA A 12 13.41 -4.14 1.78
N LEU A 13 13.39 -4.03 0.45
CA LEU A 13 13.45 -2.74 -0.25
C LEU A 13 12.24 -1.85 0.10
N PHE A 14 11.04 -2.43 0.10
CA PHE A 14 9.82 -1.71 0.49
C PHE A 14 9.90 -1.21 1.94
N GLY A 15 10.33 -2.05 2.88
CA GLY A 15 10.54 -1.68 4.27
C GLY A 15 11.56 -0.55 4.44
N PHE A 16 12.68 -0.59 3.69
CA PHE A 16 13.66 0.48 3.68
C PHE A 16 13.07 1.82 3.21
N VAL A 17 12.26 1.80 2.14
CA VAL A 17 11.56 3.00 1.64
C VAL A 17 10.59 3.56 2.69
N LEU A 18 9.80 2.70 3.34
CA LEU A 18 8.89 3.13 4.42
C LEU A 18 9.65 3.75 5.61
N HIS A 19 10.77 3.14 6.00
CA HIS A 19 11.62 3.64 7.08
C HIS A 19 12.18 5.02 6.74
N ARG A 20 12.71 5.20 5.52
CA ARG A 20 13.23 6.50 5.03
C ARG A 20 12.13 7.55 4.87
N GLY A 21 10.91 7.16 4.48
CA GLY A 21 9.74 8.04 4.42
C GLY A 21 9.26 8.53 5.79
N GLY A 22 9.70 7.87 6.87
CA GLY A 22 9.27 8.14 8.24
C GLY A 22 7.85 7.65 8.54
N LEU A 23 7.32 6.75 7.69
CA LEU A 23 5.95 6.25 7.75
C LEU A 23 5.73 5.20 8.84
N ILE A 24 6.83 4.71 9.42
CA ILE A 24 6.84 3.81 10.57
C ILE A 24 6.63 4.53 11.92
N ARG A 25 6.56 5.87 11.92
CA ARG A 25 6.42 6.65 13.16
C ARG A 25 4.95 6.75 13.55
N TYR A 26 4.64 6.35 14.78
CA TYR A 26 3.30 6.46 15.37
C TYR A 26 2.66 7.85 15.15
N SER A 27 3.41 8.93 15.38
CA SER A 27 2.89 10.30 15.21
C SER A 27 2.44 10.63 13.79
N ARG A 28 3.04 9.99 12.77
CA ARG A 28 2.64 10.19 11.37
C ARG A 28 1.35 9.45 11.05
N ILE A 29 1.18 8.24 11.59
CA ILE A 29 -0.03 7.44 11.38
C ILE A 29 -1.20 8.04 12.16
N MET A 30 -1.00 8.44 13.41
CA MET A 30 -2.06 9.15 14.14
C MET A 30 -2.37 10.52 13.53
N GLY A 31 -1.36 11.20 13.01
CA GLY A 31 -1.55 12.44 12.27
C GLY A 31 -2.46 12.26 11.06
N THR A 32 -2.43 11.12 10.38
CA THR A 32 -3.32 10.85 9.24
C THR A 32 -4.75 10.57 9.71
N MET A 33 -4.92 9.79 10.78
CA MET A 33 -6.25 9.49 11.34
C MET A 33 -6.93 10.75 11.89
N LEU A 34 -6.18 11.67 12.49
CA LEU A 34 -6.68 12.97 12.96
C LEU A 34 -6.74 14.03 11.84
N MET A 35 -6.43 13.67 10.59
CA MET A 35 -6.33 14.57 9.44
C MET A 35 -5.41 15.79 9.66
N ARG A 36 -4.44 15.70 10.57
CA ARG A 36 -3.45 16.74 10.87
C ARG A 36 -2.19 16.63 10.02
N ASP A 37 -1.84 15.41 9.61
CA ASP A 37 -0.67 15.13 8.78
C ASP A 37 -1.04 14.09 7.73
N LEU A 38 -1.10 14.50 6.47
CA LEU A 38 -1.52 13.62 5.37
C LEU A 38 -0.33 12.94 4.67
N LYS A 39 0.86 12.92 5.28
CA LYS A 39 2.07 12.39 4.61
C LYS A 39 1.93 10.92 4.21
N ALA A 40 1.38 10.07 5.07
CA ALA A 40 1.19 8.65 4.71
C ALA A 40 0.16 8.50 3.59
N MET A 41 -0.93 9.25 3.65
CA MET A 41 -1.96 9.26 2.61
C MET A 41 -1.40 9.71 1.26
N LYS A 42 -0.61 10.80 1.23
CA LYS A 42 0.10 11.27 0.03
C LYS A 42 1.04 10.20 -0.52
N PHE A 43 1.84 9.57 0.34
CA PHE A 43 2.73 8.48 -0.08
C PHE A 43 1.96 7.34 -0.76
N MET A 44 0.87 6.87 -0.14
CA MET A 44 0.04 5.79 -0.68
C MET A 44 -0.56 6.17 -2.04
N PHE A 45 -1.15 7.36 -2.17
CA PHE A 45 -1.72 7.81 -3.44
C PHE A 45 -0.67 8.04 -4.52
N THR A 46 0.52 8.56 -4.17
CA THR A 46 1.61 8.70 -5.15
C THR A 46 2.11 7.34 -5.64
N ALA A 47 2.27 6.36 -4.74
CA ALA A 47 2.65 5.00 -5.12
C ALA A 47 1.60 4.37 -6.04
N LEU A 48 0.31 4.54 -5.72
CA LEU A 48 -0.79 4.08 -6.55
C LEU A 48 -0.78 4.73 -7.94
N ALA A 49 -0.57 6.05 -8.01
CA ALA A 49 -0.52 6.78 -9.27
C ALA A 49 0.68 6.35 -10.14
N VAL A 50 1.87 6.20 -9.54
CA VAL A 50 3.06 5.72 -10.24
C VAL A 50 2.85 4.29 -10.76
N ALA A 51 2.24 3.42 -9.96
CA ALA A 51 1.91 2.06 -10.38
C ALA A 51 0.92 2.06 -11.57
N ALA A 52 -0.16 2.83 -11.47
CA ALA A 52 -1.17 2.95 -12.52
C ALA A 52 -0.57 3.47 -13.85
N ILE A 53 0.29 4.48 -13.79
CA ILE A 53 1.02 5.01 -14.95
C ILE A 53 1.96 3.94 -15.52
N GLY A 54 2.69 3.22 -14.65
CA GLY A 54 3.57 2.13 -15.06
C GLY A 54 2.84 1.03 -15.83
N TYR A 55 1.68 0.61 -15.33
CA TYR A 55 0.81 -0.36 -16.03
C TYR A 55 0.31 0.17 -17.37
N GLY A 56 -0.11 1.43 -17.44
CA GLY A 56 -0.58 2.04 -18.69
C GLY A 56 0.53 2.13 -19.74
N ILE A 57 1.77 2.47 -19.32
CA ILE A 57 2.93 2.50 -20.22
C ILE A 57 3.31 1.10 -20.70
N SER A 58 3.28 0.08 -19.82
CA SER A 58 3.59 -1.29 -20.23
C SER A 58 2.59 -1.83 -21.26
N ASP A 59 1.30 -1.52 -21.08
CA ASP A 59 0.24 -1.87 -22.02
C ASP A 59 0.46 -1.21 -23.39
N LEU A 60 0.74 0.11 -23.40
CA LEU A 60 1.06 0.85 -24.63
C LEU A 60 2.33 0.36 -25.34
N ALA A 61 3.32 -0.10 -24.59
CA ALA A 61 4.58 -0.61 -25.13
C ALA A 61 4.50 -2.07 -25.62
N GLY A 62 3.35 -2.75 -25.46
CA GLY A 62 3.20 -4.17 -25.77
C GLY A 62 4.07 -5.08 -24.88
N LEU A 63 4.47 -4.58 -23.71
CA LEU A 63 5.26 -5.32 -22.74
C LEU A 63 4.29 -6.01 -21.78
N ASP A 64 4.00 -7.29 -22.02
CA ASP A 64 3.20 -8.18 -21.14
C ASP A 64 3.90 -8.49 -19.79
N LEU A 65 4.66 -7.55 -19.24
CA LEU A 65 5.50 -7.73 -18.07
C LEU A 65 4.68 -7.91 -16.79
N VAL A 66 3.54 -7.20 -16.64
CA VAL A 66 2.76 -7.24 -15.38
C VAL A 66 1.27 -7.04 -15.63
N VAL A 67 0.47 -8.08 -15.40
CA VAL A 67 -1.00 -7.99 -15.39
C VAL A 67 -1.47 -7.50 -14.01
N PRO A 68 -2.21 -6.37 -13.92
CA PRO A 68 -2.77 -5.92 -12.65
C PRO A 68 -3.77 -6.95 -12.12
N LYS A 69 -3.46 -7.53 -10.95
CA LYS A 69 -4.41 -8.40 -10.25
C LYS A 69 -5.44 -7.56 -9.54
N VAL A 70 -6.66 -7.55 -10.07
CA VAL A 70 -7.81 -6.90 -9.44
C VAL A 70 -8.54 -7.92 -8.58
N ASN A 71 -8.62 -7.65 -7.28
CA ASN A 71 -9.41 -8.49 -6.38
C ASN A 71 -10.92 -8.24 -6.61
N PRO A 72 -11.76 -9.29 -6.58
CA PRO A 72 -13.20 -9.14 -6.76
C PRO A 72 -13.83 -8.36 -5.61
N TYR A 73 -14.89 -7.61 -5.90
CA TYR A 73 -15.68 -6.92 -4.88
C TYR A 73 -16.60 -7.90 -4.15
N LEU A 74 -16.38 -8.10 -2.85
CA LEU A 74 -17.11 -9.05 -2.01
C LEU A 74 -18.26 -8.41 -1.22
N GLY A 75 -18.75 -7.23 -1.63
CA GLY A 75 -19.91 -6.60 -1.00
C GLY A 75 -19.72 -6.28 0.47
N TRP A 76 -20.65 -6.78 1.30
CA TRP A 76 -20.67 -6.60 2.75
C TRP A 76 -19.41 -7.09 3.46
N SER A 77 -18.74 -8.12 2.94
CA SER A 77 -17.53 -8.67 3.55
C SER A 77 -16.39 -7.64 3.62
N HIS A 78 -16.27 -6.77 2.61
CA HIS A 78 -15.27 -5.70 2.61
C HIS A 78 -15.61 -4.60 3.62
N LEU A 79 -16.90 -4.27 3.79
CA LEU A 79 -17.33 -3.27 4.77
C LEU A 79 -17.12 -3.77 6.19
N VAL A 80 -17.60 -4.98 6.51
CA VAL A 80 -17.46 -5.58 7.84
C VAL A 80 -15.98 -5.82 8.17
N GLY A 81 -15.22 -6.39 7.24
CA GLY A 81 -13.78 -6.61 7.41
C GLY A 81 -13.01 -5.30 7.59
N GLY A 82 -13.35 -4.26 6.82
CA GLY A 82 -12.73 -2.94 6.92
C GLY A 82 -13.00 -2.26 8.27
N VAL A 83 -14.22 -2.36 8.79
CA VAL A 83 -14.57 -1.82 10.13
C VAL A 83 -13.82 -2.57 11.22
N ILE A 84 -13.83 -3.91 11.20
CA ILE A 84 -13.09 -4.73 12.18
C ILE A 84 -11.60 -4.40 12.15
N PHE A 85 -11.02 -4.32 10.95
CA PHE A 85 -9.61 -3.96 10.76
C PHE A 85 -9.31 -2.55 11.30
N GLY A 86 -10.12 -1.55 10.96
CA GLY A 86 -9.93 -0.18 11.41
C GLY A 86 -10.04 -0.03 12.93
N VAL A 87 -11.02 -0.69 13.56
CA VAL A 87 -11.17 -0.71 15.02
C VAL A 87 -9.97 -1.41 15.67
N GLY A 88 -9.54 -2.56 15.13
CA GLY A 88 -8.37 -3.28 15.63
C GLY A 88 -7.10 -2.44 15.56
N MET A 89 -6.87 -1.76 14.45
CA MET A 89 -5.76 -0.81 14.29
C MET A 89 -5.81 0.26 15.38
N GLY A 90 -6.93 0.98 15.50
CA GLY A 90 -7.08 2.06 16.48
C GLY A 90 -6.87 1.63 17.93
N ILE A 91 -7.27 0.40 18.31
CA ILE A 91 -7.03 -0.15 19.65
C ILE A 91 -5.55 -0.52 19.85
N SER A 92 -4.90 -1.06 18.81
CA SER A 92 -3.50 -1.50 18.87
C SER A 92 -2.49 -0.34 18.86
N GLY A 93 -2.96 0.90 18.68
CA GLY A 93 -2.10 2.07 18.52
C GLY A 93 -1.45 2.14 17.13
N PHE A 94 -2.16 1.67 16.10
CA PHE A 94 -1.76 1.70 14.69
C PHE A 94 -2.88 2.25 13.81
#